data_AF-A0A0K0DGQ8-F1
#
_entry.id   AF-A0A0K0DGQ8-F1
#
_cell.length_a   1.000
_cell.length_b   1.000
_cell.length_c   1.000
_cell.angle_alpha   90.00
_cell.angle_beta   90.00
_cell.angle_gamma   90.00
#
_symmetry.space_group_name_H-M   'P 1'
#
loop_
_entity.id
_entity.type
_entity.pdbx_description
1 polymer ?
#
loop_
_entity_poly.entity_id
_entity_poly.type
_entity_poly.pdbx_seq_one_letter_code
_entity_poly.pdbx_strand_id
1 'polypeptide(L)'
;MSSWSGLRPLVRDPNRKDTKSLARNHIIEISESGLVTIAGGKWTTYRHMAEETVDAFVKVHDLKPTNGCVTAGLMLEGAHEYEPLMYIHLVQDYGLEVDVAQHLAHTYGDRAYVVARMCKLTGKRWPIIGQRLHQEFPYLVAEVRYAIREYACTAVDVIARRMRLAFLNTYAAHEVLPEVVRIMAEELGWSSAEQKAQLERARTFIDLEMGQLAKQNAASNVPINLTNEEIKTAKERFNILDKDKKGHITVNDLRRYFRERNEKIDERVLHELLNEVDLNKNGEIEIAEFFQLYSGLKGGQISGNRLVRYLDEMHTPSVNRSGGGV
;
A
#
# COMPACT_ATOMS: atom_id res chain seq x y z
N MET A 1 7.39 -1.86 -0.86
CA MET A 1 8.13 -0.75 -1.47
C MET A 1 7.45 -0.35 -2.77
N SER A 2 7.36 0.93 -3.09
CA SER A 2 6.77 1.49 -4.32
C SER A 2 7.67 2.62 -4.82
N SER A 3 7.46 3.10 -6.05
CA SER A 3 8.10 4.31 -6.57
C SER A 3 7.07 5.21 -7.22
N TRP A 4 7.22 6.53 -7.10
CA TRP A 4 6.39 7.48 -7.82
C TRP A 4 7.20 8.70 -8.23
N SER A 5 6.69 9.46 -9.18
CA SER A 5 7.27 10.73 -9.62
C SER A 5 6.20 11.81 -9.65
N GLY A 6 6.62 13.06 -9.56
CA GLY A 6 5.74 14.22 -9.65
C GLY A 6 6.41 15.32 -10.46
N LEU A 7 5.63 16.01 -11.29
CA LEU A 7 6.09 17.18 -11.99
C LEU A 7 5.94 18.41 -11.10
N ARG A 8 7.02 19.16 -10.93
CA ARG A 8 6.95 20.45 -10.24
C ARG A 8 6.60 21.54 -11.25
N PRO A 9 5.45 22.21 -11.14
CA PRO A 9 5.13 23.35 -12.00
C PRO A 9 6.06 24.50 -11.63
N LEU A 10 7.06 24.70 -12.47
CA LEU A 10 8.09 25.71 -12.30
C LEU A 10 7.80 26.83 -13.27
N VAL A 11 7.57 28.04 -12.74
CA VAL A 11 7.08 29.16 -13.54
C VAL A 11 8.21 30.13 -13.82
N ARG A 12 8.31 30.52 -15.08
CA ARG A 12 9.13 31.64 -15.52
C ARG A 12 8.24 32.88 -15.53
N ASP A 13 8.66 33.91 -14.81
CA ASP A 13 7.98 35.20 -14.85
C ASP A 13 8.15 35.81 -16.27
N PRO A 14 7.06 35.98 -17.05
CA PRO A 14 7.15 36.53 -18.40
C PRO A 14 7.63 37.99 -18.40
N ASN A 15 7.54 38.70 -17.27
CA ASN A 15 7.95 40.09 -17.12
C ASN A 15 9.43 40.26 -16.70
N ARG A 16 10.14 39.17 -16.36
CA ARG A 16 11.58 39.22 -16.07
C ARG A 16 12.42 38.76 -17.27
N LYS A 17 13.39 39.59 -17.66
CA LYS A 17 14.36 39.31 -18.74
C LYS A 17 15.37 38.21 -18.37
N ASP A 18 15.57 37.89 -17.10
CA ASP A 18 16.64 37.00 -16.64
C ASP A 18 16.12 35.56 -16.42
N THR A 19 16.51 34.65 -17.33
CA THR A 19 16.04 33.26 -17.44
C THR A 19 16.53 32.34 -16.31
N LYS A 20 17.49 32.78 -15.48
CA LYS A 20 18.06 31.96 -14.39
C LYS A 20 17.28 32.03 -13.06
N SER A 21 16.44 33.04 -12.86
CA SER A 21 15.69 33.19 -11.61
C SER A 21 14.28 32.58 -11.72
N LEU A 22 14.21 31.25 -11.66
CA LEU A 22 12.92 30.58 -11.44
C LEU A 22 12.29 31.09 -10.14
N ALA A 23 11.10 31.67 -10.24
CA ALA A 23 10.37 32.14 -9.08
C ALA A 23 10.05 30.93 -8.19
N ARG A 24 10.57 30.91 -6.96
CA ARG A 24 10.20 29.88 -5.96
C ARG A 24 8.81 30.11 -5.37
N ASN A 25 8.18 31.23 -5.72
CA ASN A 25 6.85 31.65 -5.30
C ASN A 25 5.84 31.38 -6.43
N HIS A 26 4.55 31.47 -6.12
CA HIS A 26 3.52 31.46 -7.15
C HIS A 26 3.45 32.81 -7.87
N ILE A 27 2.88 32.78 -9.08
CA ILE A 27 2.58 33.96 -9.90
C ILE A 27 1.08 33.94 -10.19
N ILE A 28 0.47 35.13 -10.18
CA ILE A 28 -0.91 35.34 -10.60
C ILE A 28 -0.86 36.24 -11.83
N GLU A 29 -1.41 35.75 -12.94
CA GLU A 29 -1.49 36.46 -14.22
C GLU A 29 -2.95 36.66 -14.59
N ILE A 30 -3.27 37.84 -15.13
CA ILE A 30 -4.61 38.21 -15.58
C ILE A 30 -4.53 38.47 -17.08
N SER A 31 -5.25 37.70 -17.89
CA SER A 31 -5.31 37.93 -19.34
C SER A 31 -6.16 39.15 -19.70
N GLU A 32 -6.05 39.61 -20.95
CA GLU A 32 -6.92 40.67 -21.50
C GLU A 32 -8.42 40.29 -21.45
N SER A 33 -8.75 39.00 -21.49
CA SER A 33 -10.12 38.50 -21.35
C SER A 33 -10.59 38.42 -19.90
N GLY A 34 -9.75 38.77 -18.93
CA GLY A 34 -10.02 38.66 -17.49
C GLY A 34 -9.79 37.26 -16.90
N LEU A 35 -9.16 36.32 -17.61
CA LEU A 35 -8.82 35.01 -17.04
C LEU A 35 -7.73 35.16 -15.99
N VAL A 36 -8.01 34.73 -14.76
CA VAL A 36 -7.04 34.69 -13.67
C VAL A 36 -6.36 33.32 -13.63
N THR A 37 -5.03 33.31 -13.81
CA THR A 37 -4.20 32.10 -13.80
C THR A 37 -3.25 32.15 -12.61
N ILE A 38 -3.27 31.11 -11.77
CA ILE A 38 -2.23 30.87 -10.77
C ILE A 38 -1.28 29.78 -11.26
N ALA A 39 0.02 30.04 -11.17
CA ALA A 39 1.04 29.06 -11.49
C ALA A 39 2.15 29.02 -10.43
N GLY A 40 2.71 27.83 -10.21
CA GLY A 40 3.81 27.62 -9.26
C GLY A 40 3.35 27.51 -7.81
N GLY A 41 4.19 27.97 -6.88
CA GLY A 41 3.92 27.91 -5.44
C GLY A 41 4.36 26.63 -4.75
N LYS A 42 3.97 26.51 -3.47
CA LYS A 42 4.29 25.37 -2.60
C LYS A 42 3.03 24.91 -1.88
N TRP A 43 2.98 23.62 -1.55
CA TRP A 43 1.93 23.08 -0.70
C TRP A 43 1.81 23.84 0.63
N THR A 44 2.93 24.22 1.24
CA THR A 44 2.94 24.97 2.52
C THR A 44 2.31 26.37 2.43
N THR A 45 2.15 26.93 1.23
CA THR A 45 1.62 28.29 1.02
C THR A 45 0.27 28.29 0.31
N TYR A 46 -0.37 27.13 0.14
CA TYR A 46 -1.57 26.97 -0.69
C TYR A 46 -2.74 27.88 -0.28
N ARG A 47 -2.94 28.10 1.03
CA ARG A 47 -4.02 28.95 1.54
C ARG A 47 -3.82 30.42 1.14
N HIS A 48 -2.61 30.94 1.34
CA HIS A 48 -2.26 32.31 0.98
C HIS A 48 -2.29 32.50 -0.55
N MET A 49 -1.83 31.50 -1.29
CA MET A 49 -1.95 31.44 -2.75
C MET A 49 -3.42 31.56 -3.21
N ALA A 50 -4.33 30.80 -2.58
CA ALA A 50 -5.75 30.84 -2.90
C ALA A 50 -6.36 32.21 -2.56
N GLU A 51 -6.03 32.79 -1.40
CA GLU A 51 -6.46 34.13 -0.99
C GLU A 51 -6.07 35.20 -2.01
N GLU A 52 -4.79 35.31 -2.37
CA GLU A 52 -4.35 36.29 -3.37
C GLU A 52 -4.98 36.06 -4.76
N THR A 53 -5.23 34.80 -5.13
CA THR A 53 -5.89 34.47 -6.41
C THR A 53 -7.34 34.92 -6.42
N VAL A 54 -8.07 34.71 -5.32
CA VAL A 54 -9.46 35.16 -5.18
C VAL A 54 -9.52 36.69 -5.13
N ASP A 55 -8.59 37.35 -4.43
CA ASP A 55 -8.52 38.82 -4.38
C ASP A 55 -8.29 39.42 -5.77
N ALA A 56 -7.38 38.82 -6.56
CA ALA A 56 -7.16 39.22 -7.95
C ALA A 56 -8.42 39.05 -8.80
N PHE A 57 -9.14 37.93 -8.64
CA PHE A 57 -10.39 37.65 -9.35
C PHE A 57 -11.49 38.65 -8.99
N VAL A 58 -11.66 38.95 -7.71
CA VAL A 58 -12.63 39.95 -7.21
C VAL A 58 -12.34 41.32 -7.84
N LYS A 59 -11.07 41.73 -7.89
CA LYS A 59 -10.66 43.01 -8.46
C LYS A 59 -10.91 43.10 -9.97
N VAL A 60 -10.57 42.05 -10.73
CA VAL A 60 -10.70 42.03 -12.20
C VAL A 60 -12.16 42.04 -12.65
N HIS A 61 -13.04 41.41 -11.89
CA HIS A 61 -14.45 41.29 -12.23
C HIS A 61 -15.37 42.27 -11.46
N ASP A 62 -14.81 43.27 -10.78
CA ASP A 62 -15.52 44.26 -9.96
C ASP A 62 -16.56 43.62 -9.00
N LEU A 63 -16.18 42.49 -8.39
CA LEU A 63 -17.05 41.81 -7.43
C LEU A 63 -17.01 42.54 -6.09
N LYS A 64 -18.14 42.52 -5.38
CA LYS A 64 -18.31 43.22 -4.09
C LYS A 64 -18.67 42.20 -3.01
N PRO A 65 -17.69 41.43 -2.50
CA PRO A 65 -17.95 40.44 -1.48
C PRO A 65 -18.40 41.12 -0.18
N THR A 66 -19.25 40.45 0.58
CA THR A 66 -19.80 40.97 1.83
C THR A 66 -18.76 41.03 2.96
N ASN A 67 -17.76 40.15 2.90
CA ASN A 67 -16.68 40.00 3.87
C ASN A 67 -15.34 39.84 3.14
N GLY A 68 -14.23 40.08 3.85
CA GLY A 68 -12.90 39.69 3.39
C GLY A 68 -12.66 38.17 3.45
N CYS A 69 -11.43 37.75 3.17
CA CYS A 69 -11.03 36.36 3.30
C CYS A 69 -11.18 35.84 4.75
N VAL A 70 -11.88 34.72 4.93
CA VAL A 70 -12.13 34.10 6.24
C VAL A 70 -11.38 32.77 6.42
N THR A 71 -10.57 32.38 5.45
CA THR A 71 -9.96 31.03 5.40
C THR A 71 -8.90 30.78 6.47
N ALA A 72 -8.32 31.84 7.06
CA ALA A 72 -7.29 31.70 8.08
C ALA A 72 -7.77 31.01 9.36
N GLY A 73 -9.05 31.19 9.72
CA GLY A 73 -9.69 30.55 10.88
C GLY A 73 -10.63 29.39 10.52
N LEU A 74 -10.76 29.07 9.23
CA LEU A 74 -11.66 28.02 8.76
C LEU A 74 -11.02 26.65 9.02
N MET A 75 -11.65 25.86 9.90
CA MET A 75 -11.25 24.47 10.10
C MET A 75 -11.65 23.63 8.88
N LEU A 76 -10.71 22.77 8.43
CA LEU A 76 -11.01 21.79 7.39
C LEU A 76 -11.89 20.67 7.97
N GLU A 77 -12.57 19.96 7.07
CA GLU A 77 -13.34 18.78 7.47
C GLU A 77 -12.46 17.75 8.19
N GLY A 78 -12.97 17.18 9.28
CA GLY A 78 -12.21 16.32 10.17
C GLY A 78 -11.51 17.03 11.33
N ALA A 79 -11.36 18.37 11.30
CA ALA A 79 -10.56 19.09 12.29
C ALA A 79 -11.32 19.63 13.52
N HIS A 80 -12.66 19.59 13.56
CA HIS A 80 -13.45 20.34 14.56
C HIS A 80 -13.36 19.72 15.95
N GLU A 81 -13.50 18.40 16.03
CA GLU A 81 -13.44 17.63 17.29
C GLU A 81 -12.18 16.74 17.34
N TYR A 82 -11.14 17.10 16.59
CA TYR A 82 -9.91 16.33 16.59
C TYR A 82 -9.16 16.50 17.92
N GLU A 83 -8.85 15.39 18.57
CA GLU A 83 -7.91 15.33 19.67
C GLU A 83 -6.94 14.14 19.49
N PRO A 84 -5.67 14.23 19.91
CA PRO A 84 -4.69 13.14 19.74
C PRO A 84 -5.11 11.80 20.36
N LEU A 85 -5.92 11.81 21.42
CA LEU A 85 -6.38 10.63 22.15
C LEU A 85 -7.77 10.14 21.72
N MET A 86 -8.39 10.73 20.69
CA MET A 86 -9.75 10.36 20.26
C MET A 86 -9.86 8.89 19.81
N TYR A 87 -8.74 8.26 19.42
CA TYR A 87 -8.72 6.84 19.09
C TYR A 87 -9.13 5.95 20.27
N ILE A 88 -8.97 6.41 21.52
CA ILE A 88 -9.41 5.69 22.72
C ILE A 88 -10.93 5.51 22.69
N HIS A 89 -11.68 6.55 22.33
CA HIS A 89 -13.13 6.49 22.18
C HIS A 89 -13.55 5.57 21.03
N LEU A 90 -12.82 5.58 19.91
CA LEU A 90 -13.06 4.64 18.81
C LEU A 90 -12.87 3.17 19.26
N VAL A 91 -11.90 2.89 20.13
CA VAL A 91 -11.70 1.55 20.71
C VAL A 91 -12.81 1.21 21.72
N GLN A 92 -13.12 2.11 22.65
CA GLN A 92 -14.03 1.84 23.76
C GLN A 92 -15.50 1.79 23.32
N ASP A 93 -15.93 2.74 22.50
CA ASP A 93 -17.35 2.91 22.16
C ASP A 93 -17.76 2.03 20.99
N TYR A 94 -16.82 1.73 20.08
CA TYR A 94 -17.10 0.94 18.89
C TYR A 94 -16.45 -0.46 18.90
N GLY A 95 -15.43 -0.69 19.73
CA GLY A 95 -14.74 -1.97 19.76
C GLY A 95 -13.83 -2.23 18.56
N LEU A 96 -13.16 -1.17 18.06
CA LEU A 96 -12.14 -1.25 17.02
C LEU A 96 -10.79 -1.70 17.58
N GLU A 97 -9.96 -2.35 16.74
CA GLU A 97 -8.55 -2.60 17.09
C GLU A 97 -7.79 -1.28 17.22
N VAL A 98 -6.76 -1.26 18.08
CA VAL A 98 -6.05 -0.03 18.46
C VAL A 98 -5.37 0.64 17.26
N ASP A 99 -4.68 -0.14 16.42
CA ASP A 99 -3.99 0.37 15.23
C ASP A 99 -4.97 0.92 14.19
N VAL A 100 -6.13 0.27 14.01
CA VAL A 100 -7.22 0.76 13.16
C VAL A 100 -7.80 2.06 13.70
N ALA A 101 -8.10 2.12 15.00
CA ALA A 101 -8.63 3.32 15.63
C ALA A 101 -7.65 4.51 15.49
N GLN A 102 -6.35 4.26 15.69
CA GLN A 102 -5.31 5.26 15.47
C GLN A 102 -5.25 5.70 14.00
N HIS A 103 -5.28 4.76 13.05
CA HIS A 103 -5.32 5.08 11.62
C HIS A 103 -6.50 5.98 11.27
N LEU A 104 -7.71 5.63 11.72
CA LEU A 104 -8.92 6.40 11.43
C LEU A 104 -8.84 7.81 12.03
N ALA A 105 -8.40 7.93 13.29
CA ALA A 105 -8.25 9.22 13.96
C ALA A 105 -7.24 10.13 13.23
N HIS A 106 -6.09 9.61 12.82
CA HIS A 106 -5.07 10.40 12.13
C HIS A 106 -5.47 10.80 10.70
N THR A 107 -6.27 9.97 10.03
CA THR A 107 -6.63 10.17 8.62
C THR A 107 -7.88 11.03 8.46
N TYR A 108 -8.90 10.78 9.28
CA TYR A 108 -10.23 11.37 9.13
C TYR A 108 -10.58 12.37 10.25
N GLY A 109 -9.77 12.44 11.30
CA GLY A 109 -10.06 13.27 12.48
C GLY A 109 -11.45 12.99 13.05
N ASP A 110 -12.26 14.03 13.29
CA ASP A 110 -13.64 13.92 13.77
C ASP A 110 -14.55 13.03 12.89
N ARG A 111 -14.21 12.85 11.62
CA ARG A 111 -14.95 11.97 10.70
C ARG A 111 -14.69 10.49 10.94
N ALA A 112 -13.68 10.13 11.73
CA ALA A 112 -13.42 8.74 12.11
C ALA A 112 -14.65 8.06 12.73
N TYR A 113 -15.45 8.79 13.51
CA TYR A 113 -16.70 8.27 14.08
C TYR A 113 -17.78 7.99 13.02
N VAL A 114 -17.80 8.75 11.92
CA VAL A 114 -18.68 8.47 10.78
C VAL A 114 -18.26 7.17 10.11
N VAL A 115 -16.95 6.99 9.87
CA VAL A 115 -16.39 5.76 9.29
C VAL A 115 -16.66 4.56 10.18
N ALA A 116 -16.47 4.68 11.50
CA ALA A 116 -16.76 3.63 12.47
C ALA A 116 -18.23 3.21 12.44
N ARG A 117 -19.17 4.17 12.41
CA ARG A 117 -20.61 3.89 12.30
C ARG A 117 -21.01 3.21 11.00
N MET A 118 -20.23 3.36 9.93
CA MET A 118 -20.47 2.68 8.65
C MET A 118 -19.99 1.22 8.64
N CYS A 119 -19.22 0.79 9.65
CA CYS A 119 -18.73 -0.57 9.72
C CYS A 119 -19.85 -1.55 10.09
N LYS A 120 -19.83 -2.71 9.43
CA LYS A 120 -20.65 -3.86 9.83
C LYS A 120 -20.00 -4.60 11.01
N LEU A 121 -20.82 -5.30 11.79
CA LEU A 121 -20.35 -6.20 12.84
C LEU A 121 -19.49 -7.32 12.23
N THR A 122 -18.37 -7.65 12.90
CA THR A 122 -17.47 -8.73 12.45
C THR A 122 -17.99 -10.12 12.81
N GLY A 123 -18.93 -10.20 13.76
CA GLY A 123 -19.38 -11.46 14.37
C GLY A 123 -18.39 -12.05 15.38
N LYS A 124 -17.27 -11.38 15.66
CA LYS A 124 -16.28 -11.79 16.67
C LYS A 124 -16.56 -11.11 18.01
N ARG A 125 -16.05 -11.69 19.10
CA ARG A 125 -16.03 -11.03 20.42
C ARG A 125 -15.14 -9.77 20.39
N TRP A 126 -14.05 -9.82 19.62
CA TRP A 126 -13.15 -8.72 19.38
C TRP A 126 -12.42 -8.92 18.03
N PRO A 127 -12.21 -7.86 17.23
CA PRO A 127 -12.87 -6.55 17.33
C PRO A 127 -14.36 -6.66 17.00
N ILE A 128 -15.19 -5.77 17.55
CA ILE A 128 -16.66 -5.79 17.39
C ILE A 128 -17.06 -5.36 15.96
N ILE A 129 -16.45 -4.27 15.49
CA ILE A 129 -16.56 -3.76 14.11
C ILE A 129 -15.15 -3.63 13.50
N GLY A 130 -15.07 -3.15 12.25
CA GLY A 130 -13.79 -2.89 11.59
C GLY A 130 -13.27 -4.09 10.81
N GLN A 131 -14.07 -4.58 9.88
CA GLN A 131 -13.59 -5.57 8.91
C GLN A 131 -12.50 -4.96 8.03
N ARG A 132 -11.27 -5.44 8.19
CA ARG A 132 -10.12 -5.05 7.38
C ARG A 132 -10.26 -5.54 5.94
N LEU A 133 -9.70 -4.76 5.00
CA LEU A 133 -9.49 -5.19 3.61
C LEU A 133 -8.32 -6.16 3.49
N HIS A 134 -7.24 -5.93 4.25
CA HIS A 134 -6.05 -6.78 4.33
C HIS A 134 -5.65 -6.97 5.79
N GLN A 135 -5.20 -8.16 6.17
CA GLN A 135 -4.94 -8.48 7.58
C GLN A 135 -3.82 -7.62 8.20
N GLU A 136 -2.77 -7.34 7.42
CA GLU A 136 -1.60 -6.59 7.90
C GLU A 136 -1.74 -5.06 7.89
N PHE A 137 -2.80 -4.51 7.29
CA PHE A 137 -2.97 -3.06 7.16
C PHE A 137 -4.24 -2.58 7.86
N PRO A 138 -4.26 -1.35 8.39
CA PRO A 138 -5.39 -0.84 9.18
C PRO A 138 -6.58 -0.35 8.33
N TYR A 139 -6.63 -0.71 7.05
CA TYR A 139 -7.66 -0.23 6.13
C TYR A 139 -8.93 -1.07 6.19
N LEU A 140 -10.08 -0.40 6.26
CA LEU A 140 -11.38 -1.03 6.44
C LEU A 140 -12.23 -1.05 5.17
N VAL A 141 -13.13 -2.03 5.09
CA VAL A 141 -14.20 -2.07 4.08
C VAL A 141 -15.05 -0.79 4.10
N ALA A 142 -15.28 -0.22 5.28
CA ALA A 142 -16.07 1.00 5.45
C ALA A 142 -15.37 2.25 4.86
N GLU A 143 -14.04 2.28 4.81
CA GLU A 143 -13.30 3.39 4.22
C GLU A 143 -13.51 3.47 2.72
N VAL A 144 -13.72 2.34 2.03
CA VAL A 144 -14.07 2.35 0.59
C VAL A 144 -15.40 3.07 0.37
N ARG A 145 -16.40 2.79 1.21
CA ARG A 145 -17.71 3.44 1.15
C ARG A 145 -17.63 4.91 1.52
N TYR A 146 -16.82 5.24 2.53
CA TYR A 146 -16.61 6.63 2.93
C TYR A 146 -15.87 7.42 1.84
N ALA A 147 -14.85 6.83 1.20
CA ALA A 147 -14.13 7.44 0.09
C ALA A 147 -15.04 7.85 -1.07
N ILE A 148 -16.09 7.07 -1.35
CA ILE A 148 -17.11 7.41 -2.37
C ILE A 148 -17.88 8.67 -1.98
N ARG A 149 -18.19 8.85 -0.69
CA ARG A 149 -18.79 10.11 -0.18
C ARG A 149 -17.82 11.28 -0.30
N GLU A 150 -16.52 11.02 -0.26
CA GLU A 150 -15.45 11.96 -0.57
C GLU A 150 -15.11 12.04 -2.07
N TYR A 151 -16.10 11.75 -2.93
CA TYR A 151 -16.02 11.87 -4.38
C TYR A 151 -14.97 10.97 -5.06
N ALA A 152 -14.64 9.82 -4.47
CA ALA A 152 -13.86 8.81 -5.17
C ALA A 152 -14.71 8.17 -6.29
N CYS A 153 -14.24 8.30 -7.54
CA CYS A 153 -14.97 7.82 -8.73
C CYS A 153 -14.27 6.64 -9.41
N THR A 154 -13.04 6.32 -9.02
CA THR A 154 -12.24 5.23 -9.60
C THR A 154 -11.59 4.39 -8.52
N ALA A 155 -11.26 3.14 -8.83
CA ALA A 155 -10.53 2.27 -7.90
C ALA A 155 -9.16 2.85 -7.52
N VAL A 156 -8.54 3.62 -8.42
CA VAL A 156 -7.27 4.33 -8.17
C VAL A 156 -7.45 5.45 -7.13
N ASP A 157 -8.59 6.16 -7.13
CA ASP A 157 -8.86 7.17 -6.10
C ASP A 157 -8.82 6.58 -4.70
N VAL A 158 -9.42 5.39 -4.53
CA VAL A 158 -9.45 4.70 -3.25
C VAL A 158 -8.07 4.17 -2.87
N ILE A 159 -7.48 3.30 -3.71
CA ILE A 159 -6.27 2.55 -3.35
C ILE A 159 -5.02 3.43 -3.26
N ALA A 160 -4.95 4.51 -4.05
CA ALA A 160 -3.78 5.37 -4.13
C ALA A 160 -3.96 6.71 -3.40
N ARG A 161 -5.14 7.35 -3.48
CA ARG A 161 -5.29 8.73 -2.97
C ARG A 161 -5.89 8.79 -1.57
N ARG A 162 -6.95 8.01 -1.30
CA ARG A 162 -7.65 7.99 -0.01
C ARG A 162 -6.94 7.11 1.01
N MET A 163 -6.63 5.87 0.65
CA MET A 163 -5.94 4.93 1.54
C MET A 163 -4.42 5.00 1.42
N ARG A 164 -3.90 5.28 0.21
CA ARG A 164 -2.45 5.23 -0.12
C ARG A 164 -1.79 3.86 0.01
N LEU A 165 -2.56 2.77 0.09
CA LEU A 165 -2.02 1.41 0.18
C LEU A 165 -1.11 1.07 -1.03
N ALA A 166 -1.44 1.56 -2.22
CA ALA A 166 -0.60 1.39 -3.41
C ALA A 166 0.82 1.97 -3.27
N PHE A 167 0.99 3.01 -2.44
CA PHE A 167 2.31 3.58 -2.13
C PHE A 167 3.03 2.80 -1.01
N LEU A 168 2.30 2.17 -0.09
CA LEU A 168 2.91 1.43 1.01
C LEU A 168 3.36 0.03 0.54
N ASN A 169 2.44 -0.72 -0.04
CA ASN A 169 2.66 -2.09 -0.50
C ASN A 169 1.82 -2.38 -1.74
N THR A 170 2.49 -2.54 -2.89
CA THR A 170 1.86 -2.81 -4.18
C THR A 170 1.20 -4.18 -4.25
N TYR A 171 1.71 -5.17 -3.51
CA TYR A 171 1.14 -6.51 -3.49
C TYR A 171 -0.14 -6.59 -2.67
N ALA A 172 -0.12 -6.05 -1.45
CA ALA A 172 -1.34 -5.90 -0.66
C ALA A 172 -2.37 -5.05 -1.39
N ALA A 173 -1.93 -4.04 -2.17
CA ALA A 173 -2.83 -3.26 -3.02
C ALA A 173 -3.50 -4.09 -4.12
N HIS A 174 -2.77 -5.01 -4.77
CA HIS A 174 -3.36 -5.97 -5.72
C HIS A 174 -4.34 -6.94 -5.07
N GLU A 175 -4.00 -7.45 -3.89
CA GLU A 175 -4.82 -8.44 -3.18
C GLU A 175 -6.19 -7.87 -2.82
N VAL A 176 -6.24 -6.64 -2.30
CA VAL A 176 -7.51 -6.02 -1.90
C VAL A 176 -8.30 -5.44 -3.07
N LEU A 177 -7.68 -5.26 -4.23
CA LEU A 177 -8.28 -4.53 -5.35
C LEU A 177 -9.61 -5.13 -5.84
N PRO A 178 -9.77 -6.46 -5.99
CA PRO A 178 -11.06 -7.06 -6.36
C PRO A 178 -12.17 -6.71 -5.38
N GLU A 179 -11.89 -6.71 -4.07
CA GLU A 179 -12.87 -6.39 -3.04
C GLU A 179 -13.22 -4.90 -3.05
N VAL A 180 -12.22 -4.02 -3.23
CA VAL A 180 -12.45 -2.56 -3.40
C VAL A 180 -13.37 -2.30 -4.60
N VAL A 181 -13.08 -2.89 -5.76
CA VAL A 181 -13.91 -2.73 -6.96
C VAL A 181 -15.32 -3.26 -6.75
N ARG A 182 -15.47 -4.40 -6.07
CA ARG A 182 -16.77 -4.98 -5.73
C ARG A 182 -17.61 -4.04 -4.86
N ILE A 183 -17.02 -3.45 -3.82
CA ILE A 183 -17.69 -2.49 -2.94
C ILE A 183 -18.07 -1.22 -3.71
N MET A 184 -17.15 -0.68 -4.51
CA MET A 184 -17.43 0.50 -5.33
C MET A 184 -18.55 0.24 -6.33
N ALA A 185 -18.59 -0.95 -6.93
CA ALA A 185 -19.65 -1.32 -7.87
C ALA A 185 -21.03 -1.40 -7.24
N GLU A 186 -21.11 -1.91 -6.00
CA GLU A 186 -22.34 -1.96 -5.21
C GLU A 186 -22.88 -0.54 -4.93
N GLU A 187 -21.99 0.39 -4.58
CA GLU A 187 -22.35 1.77 -4.21
C GLU A 187 -22.62 2.69 -5.42
N LEU A 188 -21.85 2.52 -6.50
CA LEU A 188 -21.92 3.36 -7.70
C LEU A 188 -22.75 2.75 -8.84
N GLY A 189 -23.28 1.53 -8.66
CA GLY A 189 -24.09 0.84 -9.66
C GLY A 189 -23.31 0.42 -10.91
N TRP A 190 -22.05 0.01 -10.77
CA TRP A 190 -21.22 -0.35 -11.91
C TRP A 190 -21.62 -1.69 -12.54
N SER A 191 -21.70 -1.70 -13.87
CA SER A 191 -21.84 -2.92 -14.66
C SER A 191 -20.62 -3.84 -14.51
N SER A 192 -20.76 -5.13 -14.85
CA SER A 192 -19.62 -6.06 -14.88
C SER A 192 -18.51 -5.61 -15.84
N ALA A 193 -18.86 -4.91 -16.92
CA ALA A 193 -17.89 -4.35 -17.86
C ALA A 193 -17.08 -3.21 -17.20
N GLU A 194 -17.74 -2.32 -16.47
CA GLU A 194 -17.08 -1.22 -15.76
C GLU A 194 -16.21 -1.74 -14.61
N GLN A 195 -16.68 -2.75 -13.87
CA GLN A 195 -15.86 -3.42 -12.84
C GLN A 195 -14.56 -3.96 -13.41
N LYS A 196 -14.64 -4.66 -14.55
CA LYS A 196 -13.45 -5.17 -15.23
C LYS A 196 -12.54 -4.03 -15.69
N ALA A 197 -13.09 -2.97 -16.27
CA ALA A 197 -12.31 -1.81 -16.72
C ALA A 197 -11.59 -1.10 -15.56
N GLN A 198 -12.26 -0.94 -14.40
CA GLN A 198 -11.68 -0.34 -13.20
C GLN A 198 -10.58 -1.20 -12.59
N LEU A 199 -10.79 -2.52 -12.55
CA LEU A 199 -9.80 -3.48 -12.09
C LEU A 199 -8.53 -3.42 -12.95
N GLU A 200 -8.66 -3.51 -14.28
CA GLU A 200 -7.51 -3.45 -15.20
C GLU A 200 -6.78 -2.10 -15.12
N ARG A 201 -7.52 -0.99 -15.04
CA ARG A 201 -6.93 0.34 -14.89
C ARG A 201 -6.11 0.46 -13.61
N ALA A 202 -6.66 -0.02 -12.49
CA ALA A 202 -5.97 0.06 -11.20
C ALA A 202 -4.78 -0.91 -11.11
N ARG A 203 -4.86 -2.10 -11.70
CA ARG A 203 -3.71 -3.01 -11.84
C ARG A 203 -2.58 -2.36 -12.63
N THR A 204 -2.93 -1.82 -13.80
CA THR A 204 -1.97 -1.10 -14.67
C THR A 204 -1.28 0.05 -13.91
N PHE A 205 -2.04 0.83 -13.14
CA PHE A 205 -1.49 1.89 -12.28
C PHE A 205 -0.51 1.34 -11.24
N ILE A 206 -0.86 0.27 -10.53
CA ILE A 206 0.03 -0.35 -9.53
C ILE A 206 1.31 -0.90 -10.19
N ASP A 207 1.16 -1.58 -11.32
CA ASP A 207 2.26 -2.26 -12.01
C ASP A 207 3.25 -1.29 -12.64
N LEU A 208 2.73 -0.29 -13.37
CA LEU A 208 3.53 0.63 -14.15
C LEU A 208 3.91 1.88 -13.36
N GLU A 209 2.93 2.52 -12.72
CA GLU A 209 3.15 3.83 -12.08
C GLU A 209 3.72 3.70 -10.67
N MET A 210 3.32 2.67 -9.90
CA MET A 210 3.84 2.42 -8.55
C MET A 210 5.09 1.52 -8.53
N GLY A 211 5.56 1.08 -9.70
CA GLY A 211 6.87 0.45 -9.89
C GLY A 211 6.93 -1.04 -9.55
N GLN A 212 5.80 -1.75 -9.43
CA GLN A 212 5.83 -3.19 -9.15
C GLN A 212 6.46 -3.99 -10.29
N LEU A 213 6.17 -3.66 -11.56
CA LEU A 213 6.78 -4.35 -12.68
C LEU A 213 8.30 -4.11 -12.73
N ALA A 214 8.75 -2.89 -12.43
CA ALA A 214 10.17 -2.58 -12.33
C ALA A 214 10.87 -3.43 -11.24
N LYS A 215 10.17 -3.74 -10.15
CA LYS A 215 10.68 -4.58 -9.05
C LYS A 215 10.72 -6.05 -9.43
N GLN A 216 9.68 -6.57 -10.08
CA GLN A 216 9.67 -7.93 -10.63
C GLN A 216 10.81 -8.12 -11.64
N ASN A 217 11.03 -7.14 -12.52
CA ASN A 217 12.14 -7.17 -13.47
C ASN A 217 13.50 -7.08 -12.78
N ALA A 218 13.65 -6.26 -11.74
CA ALA A 218 14.89 -6.17 -10.98
C ALA A 218 15.21 -7.48 -10.23
N ALA A 219 14.20 -8.11 -9.62
CA ALA A 219 14.35 -9.41 -8.96
C ALA A 219 14.69 -10.52 -9.98
N SER A 220 14.02 -10.55 -11.13
CA SER A 220 14.28 -11.55 -12.17
C SER A 220 15.68 -11.45 -12.78
N ASN A 221 16.31 -10.26 -12.74
CA ASN A 221 17.62 -9.99 -13.31
C ASN A 221 18.79 -10.09 -12.30
N VAL A 222 18.56 -10.52 -11.06
CA VAL A 222 19.66 -10.77 -10.11
C VAL A 222 20.50 -11.94 -10.64
N PRO A 223 21.81 -11.78 -10.89
CA PRO A 223 22.65 -12.86 -11.36
C PRO A 223 22.68 -13.99 -10.32
N ILE A 224 22.07 -15.13 -10.65
CA ILE A 224 22.10 -16.32 -9.82
C ILE A 224 23.51 -16.93 -9.95
N ASN A 225 24.34 -16.79 -8.92
CA ASN A 225 25.70 -17.36 -8.91
C ASN A 225 25.68 -18.79 -8.32
N LEU A 226 24.81 -19.63 -8.88
CA LEU A 226 24.66 -21.04 -8.52
C LEU A 226 25.15 -21.92 -9.67
N THR A 227 25.83 -23.01 -9.34
CA THR A 227 26.18 -24.05 -10.31
C THR A 227 24.92 -24.80 -10.77
N ASN A 228 24.99 -25.53 -11.88
CA ASN A 228 23.86 -26.33 -12.36
C ASN A 228 23.38 -27.36 -11.31
N GLU A 229 24.28 -27.92 -10.51
CA GLU A 229 23.94 -28.87 -9.44
C GLU A 229 23.23 -28.19 -8.26
N GLU A 230 23.64 -26.98 -7.90
CA GLU A 230 23.00 -26.19 -6.85
C GLU A 230 21.62 -25.70 -7.28
N ILE A 231 21.48 -25.26 -8.54
CA ILE A 231 20.17 -24.91 -9.12
C ILE A 231 19.23 -26.12 -9.08
N LYS A 232 19.74 -27.31 -9.39
CA LYS A 232 18.96 -28.55 -9.33
C LYS A 232 18.51 -28.87 -7.91
N THR A 233 19.43 -28.80 -6.95
CA THR A 233 19.14 -29.03 -5.52
C THR A 233 18.10 -28.04 -4.98
N ALA A 234 18.23 -26.75 -5.30
CA ALA A 234 17.28 -25.73 -4.91
C ALA A 234 15.90 -25.95 -5.57
N LYS A 235 15.86 -26.35 -6.84
CA LYS A 235 14.61 -26.73 -7.54
C LYS A 235 13.92 -27.92 -6.88
N GLU A 236 14.67 -28.95 -6.51
CA GLU A 236 14.12 -30.13 -5.84
C GLU A 236 13.46 -29.74 -4.51
N ARG A 237 14.10 -28.87 -3.73
CA ARG A 237 13.54 -28.36 -2.47
C ARG A 237 12.34 -27.47 -2.65
N PHE A 238 12.35 -26.62 -3.67
CA PHE A 238 11.20 -25.81 -4.04
C PHE A 238 9.99 -26.70 -4.37
N ASN A 239 10.19 -27.74 -5.18
CA ASN A 239 9.14 -28.69 -5.57
C ASN A 239 8.62 -29.55 -4.41
N ILE A 240 9.40 -29.75 -3.35
CA ILE A 240 8.94 -30.44 -2.13
C ILE A 240 7.88 -29.60 -1.41
N LEU A 241 8.05 -28.27 -1.42
CA LEU A 241 7.10 -27.33 -0.84
C LEU A 241 5.91 -27.08 -1.77
N ASP A 242 6.17 -26.85 -3.07
CA ASP A 242 5.13 -26.67 -4.10
C ASP A 242 4.68 -28.01 -4.72
N LYS A 243 4.06 -28.89 -3.90
CA LYS A 243 3.57 -30.19 -4.37
C LYS A 243 2.54 -30.10 -5.49
N ASP A 244 1.75 -29.04 -5.48
CA ASP A 244 0.66 -28.83 -6.44
C ASP A 244 1.17 -28.18 -7.75
N LYS A 245 2.49 -27.91 -7.86
CA LYS A 245 3.18 -27.35 -9.04
C LYS A 245 2.61 -26.02 -9.51
N LYS A 246 2.28 -25.14 -8.57
CA LYS A 246 1.73 -23.81 -8.83
C LYS A 246 2.79 -22.82 -9.32
N GLY A 247 4.08 -23.11 -9.10
CA GLY A 247 5.21 -22.25 -9.41
C GLY A 247 5.56 -21.24 -8.31
N HIS A 248 4.87 -21.29 -7.18
CA HIS A 248 5.07 -20.43 -6.01
C HIS A 248 4.69 -21.21 -4.72
N ILE A 249 5.27 -20.81 -3.57
CA ILE A 249 5.01 -21.44 -2.27
C ILE A 249 4.22 -20.45 -1.39
N THR A 250 3.07 -20.87 -0.88
CA THR A 250 2.20 -20.08 0.00
C THR A 250 2.34 -20.50 1.47
N VAL A 251 1.78 -19.70 2.39
CA VAL A 251 1.67 -20.09 3.82
C VAL A 251 0.96 -21.45 3.98
N ASN A 252 -0.04 -21.74 3.15
CA ASN A 252 -0.75 -23.01 3.20
C ASN A 252 0.14 -24.20 2.79
N ASP A 253 1.07 -23.99 1.86
CA ASP A 253 2.04 -25.02 1.44
C ASP A 253 3.04 -25.30 2.55
N LEU A 254 3.55 -24.25 3.21
CA LEU A 254 4.38 -24.40 4.42
C LEU A 254 3.60 -25.13 5.53
N ARG A 255 2.35 -24.75 5.77
CA ARG A 255 1.48 -25.40 6.77
C ARG A 255 1.29 -26.89 6.46
N ARG A 256 1.07 -27.23 5.19
CA ARG A 256 0.94 -28.63 4.74
C ARG A 256 2.24 -29.39 4.94
N TYR A 257 3.37 -28.80 4.55
CA TYR A 257 4.70 -29.39 4.68
C TYR A 257 5.04 -29.78 6.13
N PHE A 258 4.80 -28.90 7.10
CA PHE A 258 5.06 -29.16 8.52
C PHE A 258 4.06 -30.16 9.13
N ARG A 259 2.77 -30.08 8.76
CA ARG A 259 1.75 -31.04 9.23
C ARG A 259 2.03 -32.47 8.79
N GLU A 260 2.44 -32.68 7.55
CA GLU A 260 2.80 -34.01 7.04
C GLU A 260 3.97 -34.64 7.79
N ARG A 261 4.78 -33.83 8.48
CA ARG A 261 5.93 -34.27 9.30
C ARG A 261 5.63 -34.28 10.80
N ASN A 262 4.37 -34.11 11.18
CA ASN A 262 3.92 -34.12 12.58
C ASN A 262 4.52 -32.99 13.44
N GLU A 263 5.03 -31.92 12.82
CA GLU A 263 5.50 -30.72 13.50
C GLU A 263 4.38 -29.68 13.60
N LYS A 264 4.11 -29.24 14.82
CA LYS A 264 3.15 -28.15 15.07
C LYS A 264 3.90 -26.83 15.13
N ILE A 265 3.81 -26.05 14.06
CA ILE A 265 4.33 -24.69 13.99
C ILE A 265 3.16 -23.71 14.12
N ASP A 266 3.35 -22.66 14.93
CA ASP A 266 2.38 -21.59 15.12
C ASP A 266 2.20 -20.80 13.80
N GLU A 267 0.98 -20.34 13.55
CA GLU A 267 0.63 -19.61 12.34
C GLU A 267 1.49 -18.35 12.16
N ARG A 268 1.86 -17.67 13.26
CA ARG A 268 2.75 -16.49 13.21
C ARG A 268 4.13 -16.84 12.67
N VAL A 269 4.67 -17.99 13.09
CA VAL A 269 6.00 -18.44 12.66
C VAL A 269 5.98 -18.81 11.18
N LEU A 270 4.89 -19.39 10.66
CA LEU A 270 4.75 -19.68 9.23
C LEU A 270 4.79 -18.40 8.38
N HIS A 271 4.11 -17.34 8.83
CA HIS A 271 4.16 -16.04 8.16
C HIS A 271 5.55 -15.40 8.24
N GLU A 272 6.24 -15.51 9.39
CA GLU A 272 7.64 -15.07 9.51
C GLU A 272 8.56 -15.80 8.55
N LEU A 273 8.46 -17.14 8.45
CA LEU A 273 9.28 -17.95 7.55
C LEU A 273 9.06 -17.58 6.09
N LEU A 274 7.81 -17.32 5.71
CA LEU A 274 7.48 -16.89 4.36
C LEU A 274 8.06 -15.50 4.09
N ASN A 275 7.82 -14.54 4.99
CA ASN A 275 8.30 -13.16 4.86
C ASN A 275 9.83 -13.03 4.84
N GLU A 276 10.58 -14.00 5.38
CA GLU A 276 12.04 -14.02 5.29
C GLU A 276 12.57 -14.28 3.88
N VAL A 277 11.78 -14.94 3.04
CA VAL A 277 12.18 -15.39 1.70
C VAL A 277 11.44 -14.64 0.60
N ASP A 278 10.21 -14.24 0.88
CA ASP A 278 9.40 -13.37 0.03
C ASP A 278 9.98 -11.94 0.04
N LEU A 279 10.95 -11.73 -0.84
CA LEU A 279 11.67 -10.47 -0.98
C LEU A 279 10.77 -9.37 -1.51
N ASN A 280 9.77 -9.77 -2.30
CA ASN A 280 8.90 -8.84 -2.97
C ASN A 280 7.67 -8.46 -2.09
N LYS A 281 7.33 -9.30 -1.10
CA LYS A 281 6.20 -9.21 -0.15
C LYS A 281 4.84 -9.45 -0.77
N ASN A 282 4.73 -10.42 -1.68
CA ASN A 282 3.49 -10.85 -2.32
C ASN A 282 2.71 -11.92 -1.54
N GLY A 283 3.21 -12.38 -0.40
CA GLY A 283 2.62 -13.46 0.38
C GLY A 283 2.92 -14.85 -0.19
N GLU A 284 3.78 -14.94 -1.19
CA GLU A 284 4.18 -16.15 -1.88
C GLU A 284 5.72 -16.16 -2.05
N ILE A 285 6.32 -17.35 -2.16
CA ILE A 285 7.74 -17.46 -2.51
C ILE A 285 7.83 -17.96 -3.94
N GLU A 286 8.29 -17.09 -4.85
CA GLU A 286 8.54 -17.45 -6.23
C GLU A 286 9.87 -18.21 -6.36
N ILE A 287 10.01 -19.06 -7.40
CA ILE A 287 11.23 -19.85 -7.62
C ILE A 287 12.49 -18.98 -7.77
N ALA A 288 12.34 -17.77 -8.33
CA ALA A 288 13.43 -16.81 -8.47
C ALA A 288 13.90 -16.30 -7.10
N GLU A 289 12.98 -15.98 -6.20
CA GLU A 289 13.30 -15.55 -4.82
C GLU A 289 13.95 -16.69 -4.04
N PHE A 290 13.45 -17.90 -4.23
CA PHE A 290 14.05 -19.10 -3.66
C PHE A 290 15.49 -19.28 -4.15
N PHE A 291 15.80 -19.06 -5.43
CA PHE A 291 17.18 -19.11 -5.92
C PHE A 291 18.06 -17.97 -5.39
N GLN A 292 17.51 -16.77 -5.24
CA GLN A 292 18.25 -15.65 -4.64
C GLN A 292 18.62 -15.94 -3.19
N LEU A 293 17.72 -16.55 -2.42
CA LEU A 293 18.00 -17.00 -1.06
C LEU A 293 19.20 -17.94 -1.01
N TYR A 294 19.22 -18.96 -1.87
CA TYR A 294 20.34 -19.90 -1.95
C TYR A 294 21.64 -19.24 -2.42
N SER A 295 21.57 -18.33 -3.39
CA SER A 295 22.74 -17.55 -3.83
C SER A 295 23.30 -16.68 -2.70
N GLY A 296 22.43 -16.06 -1.88
CA GLY A 296 22.84 -15.22 -0.76
C GLY A 296 23.45 -16.01 0.40
N LEU A 297 22.96 -17.22 0.67
CA LEU A 297 23.55 -18.17 1.62
C LEU A 297 24.96 -18.59 1.17
N LYS A 298 25.12 -18.94 -0.11
CA LYS A 298 26.43 -19.31 -0.68
C LYS A 298 27.42 -18.15 -0.68
N GLY A 299 26.96 -16.95 -1.04
CA GLY A 299 27.77 -15.74 -1.06
C GLY A 299 28.17 -15.23 0.33
N GLY A 300 27.72 -15.88 1.42
CA GLY A 300 27.96 -15.47 2.80
C GLY A 300 27.25 -14.17 3.19
N GLN A 301 26.35 -13.67 2.34
CA GLN A 301 25.54 -12.46 2.58
C GLN A 301 24.44 -12.73 3.60
N ILE A 302 23.98 -13.99 3.68
CA ILE A 302 22.97 -14.46 4.62
C ILE A 302 23.65 -15.50 5.52
N SER A 303 23.69 -15.25 6.82
CA SER A 303 24.34 -16.11 7.82
C SER A 303 23.51 -17.33 8.24
N GLY A 304 22.58 -17.76 7.38
CA GLY A 304 21.60 -18.82 7.63
C GLY A 304 20.17 -18.30 7.51
N ASN A 305 19.26 -19.16 7.04
CA ASN A 305 17.83 -18.85 6.91
C ASN A 305 17.01 -19.97 7.58
N ARG A 306 15.99 -19.61 8.36
CA ARG A 306 15.22 -20.57 9.15
C ARG A 306 14.51 -21.60 8.26
N LEU A 307 13.90 -21.16 7.16
CA LEU A 307 13.23 -22.05 6.20
C LEU A 307 14.22 -23.03 5.56
N VAL A 308 15.40 -22.56 5.16
CA VAL A 308 16.43 -23.42 4.56
C VAL A 308 16.99 -24.42 5.56
N ARG A 309 17.15 -24.05 6.83
CA ARG A 309 17.55 -24.98 7.90
C ARG A 309 16.55 -26.11 8.09
N TYR A 310 15.25 -25.81 8.11
CA TYR A 310 14.21 -26.86 8.16
C TYR A 310 14.30 -27.82 6.96
N LEU A 311 14.66 -27.29 5.78
CA LEU A 311 14.86 -28.10 4.57
C LEU A 311 16.18 -28.90 4.58
N ASP A 312 17.24 -28.39 5.22
CA ASP A 312 18.59 -28.98 5.30
C ASP A 312 18.73 -30.04 6.40
N GLU A 313 18.20 -29.78 7.59
CA GLU A 313 18.31 -30.67 8.77
C GLU A 313 17.68 -32.05 8.51
N MET A 314 16.90 -32.20 7.42
CA MET A 314 16.22 -33.42 7.03
C MET A 314 16.83 -34.15 5.81
N HIS A 315 18.00 -33.73 5.30
CA HIS A 315 18.76 -34.45 4.25
C HIS A 315 19.96 -35.25 4.78
N THR A 316 20.19 -35.33 6.09
CA THR A 316 21.20 -36.24 6.65
C THR A 316 20.61 -37.65 6.79
N PRO A 317 21.16 -38.68 6.10
CA PRO A 317 20.79 -40.05 6.39
C PRO A 317 21.20 -40.34 7.85
N SER A 318 20.32 -40.97 8.63
CA SER A 318 20.68 -41.43 9.96
C SER A 318 21.90 -42.34 9.85
N VAL A 319 23.06 -41.89 10.33
CA VAL A 319 24.26 -42.73 10.41
C VAL A 319 23.97 -43.78 11.49
N ASN A 320 23.55 -44.96 11.04
CA ASN A 320 23.53 -46.15 11.88
C ASN A 320 24.96 -46.39 12.36
N ARG A 321 25.20 -46.17 13.66
CA ARG A 321 26.41 -46.65 14.34
C ARG A 321 26.33 -48.17 14.39
N SER A 322 26.84 -48.83 13.38
CA SER A 322 27.24 -50.23 13.47
C SER A 322 28.38 -50.31 14.49
N GLY A 323 28.07 -50.84 15.67
CA GLY A 323 29.06 -51.20 16.67
C GLY A 323 30.00 -52.26 16.12
N GLY A 324 31.19 -51.83 15.72
CA GLY A 324 32.36 -52.68 15.56
C GLY A 324 33.38 -52.26 16.61
N GLY A 325 33.55 -53.10 17.62
CA GLY A 325 34.54 -52.93 18.68
C GLY A 325 34.84 -54.29 19.29
N VAL A 326 36.03 -54.78 18.96
CA VAL A 326 36.70 -56.01 19.42
C VAL A 326 36.85 -56.03 20.93
#